data_AF-A0A495L5D1-F1
#
_entry.id   AF-A0A495L5D1-F1
#
_cell.length_a   1.000
_cell.length_b   1.000
_cell.length_c   1.000
_cell.angle_alpha   90.00
_cell.angle_beta   90.00
_cell.angle_gamma   90.00
#
_symmetry.space_group_name_H-M   'P 1'
#
loop_
_entity.id
_entity.type
_entity.pdbx_description
1 polymer ?
#
loop_
_entity_poly.entity_id
_entity_poly.type
_entity_poly.pdbx_seq_one_letter_code
_entity_poly.pdbx_strand_id
1 'polypeptide(L)'
;MITVAWDIRDDHDQYLAARQLQMAHRSRWLVMWGPGSRAFFAFYRGRAHITPLSAPTDQELHRRILHTERILATVSPVESIAASTDATELSQLMTTRAGR
;
A
#
# COMPACT_ATOMS: atom_id res chain seq x y z
N MET A 1 26.30 -29.10 16.23
CA MET A 1 25.41 -28.33 15.33
C MET A 1 26.09 -27.00 15.07
N ILE A 2 26.43 -26.68 13.82
CA ILE A 2 26.92 -25.35 13.48
C ILE A 2 25.69 -24.49 13.25
N THR A 3 25.33 -23.66 14.22
CA THR A 3 24.33 -22.62 14.04
C THR A 3 24.98 -21.54 13.19
N VAL A 4 24.72 -21.54 11.88
CA VAL A 4 25.05 -20.39 11.02
C VAL A 4 24.18 -19.23 11.52
N ALA A 5 24.79 -18.32 12.27
CA ALA A 5 24.13 -17.09 12.67
C ALA A 5 23.77 -16.31 11.39
N TRP A 6 22.51 -15.90 11.27
CA TRP A 6 22.08 -15.04 10.17
C TRP A 6 22.90 -13.75 10.18
N ASP A 7 23.56 -13.45 9.06
CA ASP A 7 24.28 -12.20 8.87
C ASP A 7 23.45 -11.27 7.97
N ILE A 8 23.20 -10.05 8.44
CA ILE A 8 22.52 -9.01 7.68
C ILE A 8 23.20 -8.72 6.33
N ARG A 9 24.51 -8.96 6.23
CA ARG A 9 25.30 -8.79 5.00
C ARG A 9 24.90 -9.78 3.90
N ASP A 10 24.42 -10.97 4.26
CA ASP A 10 23.98 -11.98 3.30
C ASP A 10 22.69 -11.59 2.58
N ASP A 11 21.91 -10.68 3.18
CA ASP A 11 20.60 -10.26 2.67
C ASP A 11 20.60 -8.79 2.16
N HIS A 12 21.79 -8.21 1.91
CA HIS A 12 21.91 -6.79 1.52
C HIS A 12 21.08 -6.45 0.28
N ASP A 13 21.15 -7.28 -0.76
CA ASP A 13 20.44 -7.08 -2.02
C ASP A 13 18.92 -7.16 -1.81
N GLN A 14 18.47 -8.04 -0.91
CA GLN A 14 17.06 -8.20 -0.57
C GLN A 14 16.54 -7.00 0.22
N TYR A 15 17.33 -6.43 1.13
CA TYR A 15 16.98 -5.17 1.79
C TYR A 15 16.92 -3.99 0.81
N LEU A 16 17.86 -3.90 -0.14
CA LEU A 16 17.83 -2.88 -1.20
C LEU A 16 16.59 -3.03 -2.08
N ALA A 17 16.27 -4.24 -2.53
CA ALA A 17 15.08 -4.52 -3.33
C ALA A 17 13.79 -4.20 -2.57
N ALA A 18 13.70 -4.59 -1.29
CA ALA A 18 12.56 -4.28 -0.44
C ALA A 18 12.38 -2.76 -0.27
N ARG A 19 13.49 -2.01 -0.13
CA ARG A 19 13.46 -0.54 -0.07
C ARG A 19 12.98 0.09 -1.37
N GLN A 20 13.43 -0.42 -2.52
CA GLN A 20 12.97 0.06 -3.84
C GLN A 20 11.46 -0.19 -4.01
N LEU A 21 10.97 -1.39 -3.69
CA LEU A 21 9.54 -1.70 -3.68
C LEU A 21 8.75 -0.84 -2.70
N GLN A 22 9.29 -0.62 -1.49
CA GLN A 22 8.67 0.26 -0.51
C GLN A 22 8.51 1.67 -1.07
N MET A 23 9.50 2.22 -1.79
CA MET A 23 9.40 3.55 -2.40
C MET A 23 8.38 3.62 -3.52
N ALA A 24 8.28 2.58 -4.35
CA ALA A 24 7.28 2.50 -5.41
C ALA A 24 5.83 2.48 -4.86
N HIS A 25 5.63 1.82 -3.71
CA HIS A 25 4.28 1.50 -3.19
C HIS A 25 3.92 2.17 -1.85
N ARG A 26 4.76 3.10 -1.37
CA ARG A 26 4.69 3.68 0.00
C ARG A 26 3.36 4.30 0.41
N SER A 27 2.57 4.76 -0.54
CA SER A 27 1.27 5.38 -0.28
C SER A 27 0.25 4.40 0.29
N ARG A 28 0.31 3.13 -0.14
CA ARG A 28 -0.70 2.12 0.17
C ARG A 28 -0.15 0.86 0.83
N TRP A 29 1.17 0.64 0.78
CA TRP A 29 1.79 -0.59 1.23
C TRP A 29 2.99 -0.33 2.15
N LEU A 30 3.11 -1.18 3.15
CA LEU A 30 4.35 -1.40 3.90
C LEU A 30 5.02 -2.65 3.31
N VAL A 31 6.28 -2.53 2.87
CA VAL A 31 7.05 -3.60 2.24
C VAL A 31 8.31 -3.88 3.04
N MET A 32 8.64 -5.17 3.22
CA MET A 32 9.84 -5.59 3.96
C MET A 32 10.39 -6.94 3.48
N TRP A 33 11.67 -7.18 3.74
CA TRP A 33 12.31 -8.49 3.62
C TRP A 33 12.27 -9.23 4.96
N GLY A 34 11.81 -10.48 4.94
CA GLY A 34 11.83 -11.38 6.08
C GLY A 34 12.98 -12.38 6.00
N PRO A 35 14.10 -12.18 6.71
CA PRO A 35 15.27 -13.06 6.63
C PRO A 35 15.00 -14.48 7.11
N GLY A 36 14.16 -14.65 8.13
CA GLY A 36 13.80 -15.98 8.64
C GLY A 36 12.99 -16.81 7.63
N SER A 37 12.13 -16.14 6.84
CA SER A 37 11.26 -16.80 5.85
C SER A 37 11.82 -16.79 4.43
N ARG A 38 12.91 -16.06 4.18
CA ARG A 38 13.48 -15.81 2.85
C ARG A 38 12.42 -15.34 1.85
N ALA A 39 11.59 -14.38 2.28
CA ALA A 39 10.49 -13.84 1.48
C ALA A 39 10.32 -12.34 1.70
N PHE A 40 9.87 -11.66 0.65
CA PHE A 40 9.36 -10.30 0.71
C PHE A 40 7.90 -10.34 1.16
N PHE A 41 7.49 -9.34 1.94
CA PHE A 41 6.11 -9.15 2.39
C PHE A 41 5.61 -7.77 2.02
N ALA A 42 4.31 -7.68 1.72
CA ALA A 42 3.59 -6.41 1.60
C ALA A 42 2.30 -6.42 2.42
N PHE A 43 2.13 -5.40 3.25
CA PHE A 43 0.97 -5.20 4.10
C PHE A 43 0.19 -3.98 3.60
N TYR A 44 -1.07 -4.18 3.28
CA TYR A 44 -1.94 -3.10 2.82
C TYR A 44 -2.30 -2.16 3.98
N ARG A 45 -2.24 -0.85 3.73
CA ARG A 45 -2.48 0.21 4.73
C ARG A 45 -3.84 0.90 4.59
N GLY A 46 -4.64 0.51 3.59
CA GLY A 46 -5.98 1.06 3.38
C GLY A 46 -7.04 0.37 4.24
N ARG A 47 -8.31 0.77 4.05
CA ARG A 47 -9.45 0.30 4.85
C ARG A 47 -9.92 -1.12 4.49
N ALA A 48 -9.58 -1.61 3.30
CA ALA A 48 -9.97 -2.95 2.88
C ALA A 48 -9.17 -4.01 3.64
N HIS A 49 -9.84 -5.11 4.02
CA HIS A 49 -9.18 -6.26 4.61
C HIS A 49 -8.49 -7.08 3.52
N ILE A 50 -7.16 -6.94 3.44
CA ILE A 50 -6.32 -7.65 2.48
C ILE A 50 -5.31 -8.50 3.24
N THR A 51 -5.32 -9.81 2.98
CA THR A 51 -4.31 -10.73 3.51
C THR A 51 -2.92 -10.26 3.12
N PRO A 52 -1.93 -10.27 4.03
CA PRO A 52 -0.55 -9.91 3.68
C PRO A 52 -0.05 -10.68 2.46
N LEU A 53 0.51 -9.96 1.51
CA LEU A 53 1.12 -10.57 0.33
C LEU A 53 2.52 -11.01 0.69
N SER A 54 2.95 -12.14 0.14
CA SER A 54 4.33 -12.60 0.26
C SER A 54 4.82 -13.22 -1.05
N ALA A 55 6.12 -13.15 -1.30
CA ALA A 55 6.78 -13.79 -2.43
C ALA A 55 8.28 -13.98 -2.20
N PRO A 56 8.90 -15.01 -2.80
CA PRO A 56 10.34 -15.24 -2.67
C PRO A 56 11.19 -14.21 -3.45
N THR A 57 10.62 -13.53 -4.44
CA THR A 57 11.31 -12.49 -5.22
C THR A 57 10.55 -11.17 -5.18
N ASP A 58 11.30 -10.08 -5.37
CA ASP A 58 10.79 -8.72 -5.43
C ASP A 58 9.85 -8.53 -6.64
N GLN A 59 10.18 -9.10 -7.80
CA GLN A 59 9.33 -8.96 -9.00
C GLN A 59 7.99 -9.69 -8.84
N GLU A 60 7.99 -10.83 -8.16
CA GLU A 60 6.75 -11.57 -7.86
C GLU A 60 5.89 -10.78 -6.87
N LEU A 61 6.48 -10.23 -5.80
CA LEU A 61 5.74 -9.39 -4.86
C LEU A 61 5.16 -8.16 -5.57
N HIS A 62 5.95 -7.51 -6.44
CA HIS A 62 5.50 -6.36 -7.22
C HIS A 62 4.28 -6.68 -8.08
N ARG A 63 4.30 -7.81 -8.80
CA ARG A 63 3.18 -8.25 -9.64
C ARG A 63 1.92 -8.53 -8.80
N ARG A 64 2.08 -9.13 -7.61
CA ARG A 64 0.96 -9.36 -6.68
C ARG A 64 0.36 -8.05 -6.18
N ILE A 65 1.19 -7.07 -5.80
CA ILE A 65 0.73 -5.74 -5.39
C ILE A 65 -0.11 -5.11 -6.50
N LEU A 66 0.42 -5.04 -7.72
CA LEU A 66 -0.30 -4.43 -8.86
C LEU A 66 -1.61 -5.15 -9.18
N HIS A 67 -1.63 -6.48 -9.05
CA HIS A 67 -2.86 -7.25 -9.24
C HIS A 67 -3.91 -6.92 -8.17
N THR A 68 -3.52 -6.87 -6.90
CA THR A 68 -4.42 -6.50 -5.80
C THR A 68 -4.92 -5.06 -5.93
N GLU A 69 -4.06 -4.12 -6.32
CA GLU A 69 -4.47 -2.74 -6.56
C GLU A 69 -5.50 -2.62 -7.69
N ARG A 70 -5.35 -3.40 -8.76
CA ARG A 70 -6.34 -3.46 -9.83
C ARG A 70 -7.69 -3.98 -9.32
N ILE A 71 -7.69 -5.04 -8.51
CA ILE A 71 -8.94 -5.57 -7.90
C ILE A 71 -9.59 -4.51 -7.02
N LEU A 72 -8.81 -3.84 -6.17
CA LEU A 72 -9.33 -2.79 -5.27
C LEU A 72 -9.94 -1.62 -6.04
N ALA A 73 -9.35 -1.23 -7.17
CA ALA A 73 -9.90 -0.19 -8.03
C ALA A 73 -11.23 -0.60 -8.69
N THR A 74 -11.43 -1.89 -8.98
CA THR A 74 -12.69 -2.39 -9.56
C THR A 74 -13.80 -2.55 -8.52
N VAL A 75 -13.46 -2.87 -7.27
CA VAL A 75 -14.43 -3.16 -6.20
C VAL A 75 -14.93 -1.89 -5.49
N SER A 76 -14.32 -0.72 -5.71
CA SER A 76 -14.73 0.53 -5.05
C SER A 76 -15.38 1.54 -6.02
N PRO A 77 -16.73 1.64 -6.06
CA PRO A 77 -17.41 2.81 -6.61
C PRO A 77 -17.45 4.00 -5.64
N VAL A 78 -16.97 3.85 -4.39
CA VAL A 78 -17.29 4.80 -3.29
C VAL A 78 -16.21 5.87 -3.08
N GLU A 79 -14.99 5.70 -3.60
CA GLU A 79 -13.96 6.76 -3.51
C GLU A 79 -14.17 7.93 -4.49
N SER A 80 -14.99 7.76 -5.55
CA SER A 80 -15.17 8.80 -6.57
C SER A 80 -16.24 9.86 -6.24
N ILE A 81 -17.12 9.62 -5.26
CA ILE A 81 -18.26 10.52 -4.96
C ILE A 81 -17.93 11.48 -3.80
N ALA A 82 -17.02 11.10 -2.89
CA ALA A 82 -16.69 11.93 -1.72
C ALA A 82 -15.81 13.17 -2.03
N ALA A 83 -15.26 13.29 -3.24
CA ALA A 83 -14.48 14.48 -3.64
C ALA A 83 -15.35 15.59 -4.26
N SER A 84 -16.67 15.39 -4.42
CA SER A 84 -17.54 16.31 -5.16
C SER A 84 -18.69 16.94 -4.36
N THR A 85 -18.86 16.65 -3.06
CA THR A 85 -20.06 17.06 -2.31
C THR A 85 -19.77 17.82 -1.01
N ASP A 86 -18.73 18.65 -0.96
CA ASP A 86 -18.50 19.52 0.22
C ASP A 86 -18.30 21.01 -0.11
N ALA A 87 -17.99 21.36 -1.36
CA ALA A 87 -17.71 22.76 -1.71
C ALA A 87 -18.96 23.55 -2.15
N THR A 88 -20.04 22.90 -2.59
CA THR A 88 -21.17 23.60 -3.22
C THR A 88 -22.32 23.92 -2.24
N GLU A 89 -22.56 23.10 -1.20
CA GLU A 89 -23.65 23.37 -0.24
C GLU A 89 -23.33 24.53 0.71
N LEU A 90 -22.07 24.71 1.11
CA LEU A 90 -21.68 25.80 2.00
C LEU A 90 -21.73 27.18 1.33
N SER A 91 -21.56 27.26 0.00
CA SER A 91 -21.71 28.52 -0.74
C SER A 91 -23.18 28.94 -0.89
N GLN A 92 -24.13 28.00 -0.93
CA GLN A 92 -25.55 28.34 -1.07
C GLN A 92 -26.20 28.77 0.26
N LEU A 93 -25.73 28.24 1.39
CA LEU A 93 -26.26 28.64 2.71
C LEU A 93 -25.79 30.02 3.20
N MET A 94 -24.70 30.58 2.66
CA MET A 94 -24.20 31.91 3.06
C MET A 94 -24.74 33.06 2.20
N THR A 95 -25.28 32.81 1.00
CA THR A 95 -25.84 33.86 0.13
C THR A 95 -27.26 34.28 0.52
N THR A 96 -28.03 33.43 1.22
CA THR A 96 -29.43 33.73 1.58
C THR A 96 -29.62 34.54 2.86
N ARG A 97 -28.55 35.03 3.51
CA ARG A 97 -28.66 35.82 4.77
C ARG A 97 -28.17 37.27 4.69
N ALA A 98 -27.94 37.80 3.48
CA ALA A 98 -27.55 39.19 3.26
C ALA A 98 -28.56 39.96 2.39
N GLY A 99 -29.85 39.73 2.63
CA GLY A 99 -30.93 40.37 1.87
C GLY A 99 -32.21 40.47 2.67
N ARG A 100 -32.20 41.24 3.76
CA ARG A 100 -33.40 41.86 4.30
C ARG A 100 -33.05 43.10 5.10
#